data_AF-A0A2S6T0P1-F1
#
_entry.id   AF-A0A2S6T0P1-F1
#
_cell.length_a   1.000
_cell.length_b   1.000
_cell.length_c   1.000
_cell.angle_alpha   90.00
_cell.angle_beta   90.00
_cell.angle_gamma   90.00
#
_symmetry.space_group_name_H-M   'P 1'
#
loop_
_entity.id
_entity.type
_entity.pdbx_description
1 polymer ?
#
loop_
_entity_poly.entity_id
_entity_poly.type
_entity_poly.pdbx_seq_one_letter_code
_entity_poly.pdbx_strand_id
1 'polypeptide(L)' 'PGFAHLQALNHLSKGHLMADIAAILGSLDIVFGEVDR' A
#
# COMPACT_ATOMS: atom_id res chain seq x y z
N PRO A 1 -5.54 8.29 -7.23
CA PRO A 1 -5.32 6.80 -7.31
C PRO A 1 -4.63 6.24 -6.06
N GLY A 2 -3.58 6.90 -5.56
CA GLY A 2 -2.82 6.43 -4.39
C GLY A 2 -3.64 6.29 -3.10
N PHE A 3 -4.66 7.13 -2.85
CA PHE A 3 -5.51 7.02 -1.67
C PHE A 3 -6.36 5.73 -1.64
N ALA A 4 -6.84 5.28 -2.81
CA ALA A 4 -7.57 4.01 -2.93
C ALA A 4 -6.63 2.80 -2.73
N HIS A 5 -5.39 2.89 -3.21
CA HIS A 5 -4.37 1.86 -2.98
C HIS A 5 -3.97 1.76 -1.50
N LEU A 6 -3.93 2.88 -0.77
CA LEU A 6 -3.71 2.89 0.68
C LEU A 6 -4.84 2.23 1.47
N GLN A 7 -6.09 2.39 1.05
CA GLN A 7 -7.21 1.65 1.65
C GLN A 7 -7.14 0.15 1.34
N ALA A 8 -6.73 -0.22 0.12
CA ALA A 8 -6.52 -1.61 -0.27
C ALA A 8 -5.36 -2.26 0.50
N LEU A 9 -4.33 -1.47 0.88
CA LEU A 9 -3.17 -1.96 1.63
C LEU A 9 -3.58 -2.65 2.94
N ASN A 10 -4.55 -2.10 3.67
CA ASN A 10 -5.05 -2.70 4.92
C ASN A 10 -5.76 -4.04 4.70
N HIS A 11 -6.38 -4.24 3.54
CA HIS A 11 -6.99 -5.52 3.17
C HIS A 11 -5.92 -6.52 2.73
N LEU A 12 -4.93 -6.07 1.95
CA LEU A 12 -3.85 -6.88 1.39
C LEU A 12 -2.80 -7.28 2.43
N SER A 13 -2.58 -6.49 3.48
CA SER A 13 -1.61 -6.79 4.54
C SER A 13 -2.18 -7.66 5.67
N LYS A 14 -3.47 -7.99 5.62
CA LYS A 14 -4.15 -8.71 6.72
C LYS A 14 -3.72 -10.18 6.71
N GLY A 15 -3.06 -10.62 7.79
CA GLY A 15 -2.52 -11.97 7.90
C GLY A 15 -1.09 -12.13 7.37
N HIS A 16 -0.47 -11.06 6.90
CA HIS A 16 0.92 -11.01 6.46
C HIS A 16 1.85 -10.46 7.55
N LEU A 17 3.14 -10.77 7.44
CA LEU A 17 4.15 -10.28 8.35
C LEU A 17 4.54 -8.83 8.00
N MET A 18 5.11 -8.09 8.96
CA MET A 18 5.58 -6.72 8.72
C MET A 18 6.58 -6.62 7.56
N ALA A 19 7.37 -7.67 7.33
CA ALA A 19 8.30 -7.74 6.21
C ALA A 19 7.60 -7.75 4.83
N ASP A 20 6.39 -8.31 4.74
CA ASP A 20 5.64 -8.43 3.49
C ASP A 20 5.03 -7.10 3.05
N ILE A 21 4.86 -6.16 3.99
CA ILE A 21 4.30 -4.83 3.71
C ILE A 21 5.13 -4.09 2.65
N ALA A 22 6.46 -4.22 2.66
CA ALA A 22 7.33 -3.59 1.67
C ALA A 22 7.12 -4.16 0.25
N ALA A 23 6.89 -5.47 0.13
CA ALA A 23 6.62 -6.12 -1.15
C ALA A 23 5.22 -5.77 -1.68
N ILE A 24 4.22 -5.68 -0.79
CA ILE A 24 2.85 -5.26 -1.13
C ILE A 24 2.81 -3.78 -1.55
N LEU A 25 3.57 -2.91 -0.88
CA LEU A 25 3.72 -1.49 -1.26
C LEU A 25 4.37 -1.35 -2.64
N GLY A 26 5.43 -2.10 -2.90
CA GLY A 26 6.14 -2.08 -4.17
C GLY A 26 5.33 -2.60 -5.35
N SER A 27 4.36 -3.49 -5.12
CA SER A 27 3.49 -4.02 -6.18
C SER A 27 2.32 -3.11 -6.54
N LEU A 28 1.93 -2.19 -5.64
CA LEU A 28 0.84 -1.24 -5.83
C LEU A 28 1.28 0.10 -6.47
N ASP A 29 2.58 0.27 -6.74
CA ASP A 29 3.21 1.45 -7.36
C ASP A 29 2.67 2.78 -6.79
N ILE A 30 2.70 2.91 -5.46
CA ILE A 30 2.15 4.08 -4.78
C ILE A 30 3.13 5.25 -4.86
N VAL A 31 2.78 6.25 -5.66
CA VAL A 31 3.47 7.55 -5.67
C VAL A 31 2.93 8.41 -4.54
N PHE A 32 3.70 8.53 -3.45
CA PHE A 32 3.29 9.27 -2.25
C PHE A 32 2.94 10.75 -2.49
N GLY A 33 3.50 11.39 -3.53
CA GLY A 33 3.20 12.77 -3.90
C GLY A 33 1.75 13.01 -4.38
N GLU A 34 1.03 11.96 -4.80
CA GLU A 34 -0.40 12.05 -5.14
C GLU A 34 -1.33 11.77 -3.96
N VAL A 35 -0.81 11.21 -2.87
CA VAL A 35 -1.60 10.83 -1.68
C VAL A 35 -1.66 11.98 -0.67
N ASP A 36 -0.59 12.76 -0.57
CA ASP A 36 -0.41 13.82 0.43
C ASP A 36 -1.03 15.18 0.04
N ARG A 37 -1.74 15.24 -1.09
CA ARG A 37 -2.43 16.44 -1.60
C ARG A 37 -3.94 16.24 -1.61
#